data_AF-A0A6J6CSC1-F1
#
_entry.id   AF-A0A6J6CSC1-F1
#
_cell.length_a   1.000
_cell.length_b   1.000
_cell.length_c   1.000
_cell.angle_alpha   90.00
_cell.angle_beta   90.00
_cell.angle_gamma   90.00
#
_symmetry.space_group_name_H-M   'P 1'
#
loop_
_entity.id
_entity.type
_entity.pdbx_description
1 polymer ?
#
loop_
_entity_poly.entity_id
_entity_poly.type
_entity_poly.pdbx_seq_one_letter_code
_entity_poly.pdbx_strand_id
1 'polypeptide(L)'
;MLVDSLARLDQLFSEPMPYMLWIHQRPTDGGDWEDSRVHFHITPLLRSPGTQRYVAAAELGSGITFNPVQPAEAAAQLRACKGLSETEPSR
;
A
#
# COMPACT_ATOMS: atom_id res chain seq x y z
N MET A 1 11.01 2.94 -7.84
CA MET A 1 9.63 2.40 -7.87
C MET A 1 9.02 2.35 -6.46
N LEU A 2 9.53 1.54 -5.51
CA LEU A 2 8.95 1.46 -4.15
C LEU A 2 8.91 2.81 -3.43
N VAL A 3 10.03 3.52 -3.37
CA VAL A 3 10.12 4.83 -2.69
C VAL A 3 9.17 5.85 -3.33
N ASP A 4 8.98 5.80 -4.65
CA ASP A 4 8.02 6.67 -5.35
C ASP A 4 6.58 6.36 -4.92
N SER A 5 6.22 5.07 -4.84
CA SER A 5 4.90 4.65 -4.36
C SER A 5 4.62 5.10 -2.93
N LEU A 6 5.63 5.03 -2.05
CA LEU A 6 5.51 5.52 -0.67
C LEU A 6 5.36 7.05 -0.62
N ALA A 7 6.15 7.78 -1.40
CA ALA A 7 6.03 9.24 -1.49
C ALA A 7 4.64 9.67 -2.02
N ARG A 8 4.06 8.92 -2.96
CA ARG A 8 2.69 9.16 -3.44
C ARG A 8 1.64 8.92 -2.36
N LEU A 9 1.85 7.93 -1.48
CA LEU A 9 0.94 7.67 -0.36
C LEU A 9 0.95 8.82 0.65
N ASP A 10 2.12 9.37 0.98
CA ASP A 10 2.23 10.54 1.87
C ASP A 10 1.53 11.78 1.27
N GLN A 11 1.54 11.89 -0.06
CA GLN A 11 0.89 13.00 -0.76
C GLN A 11 -0.62 12.82 -0.90
N LEU A 12 -1.15 11.60 -0.84
CA LEU A 12 -2.56 11.30 -1.09
C LEU A 12 -3.50 12.09 -0.16
N PHE A 13 -3.11 12.23 1.10
CA PHE A 13 -3.85 13.03 2.10
C PHE A 13 -3.04 14.20 2.66
N SER A 14 -1.92 14.54 2.01
CA SER A 14 -1.01 15.62 2.44
C SER A 14 -0.51 15.45 3.88
N GLU A 15 -0.29 14.20 4.29
CA GLU A 15 0.23 13.82 5.60
C GLU A 15 1.00 12.49 5.50
N PRO A 16 1.99 12.23 6.36
CA PRO A 16 2.69 10.95 6.35
C PRO A 16 1.71 9.79 6.50
N MET A 17 1.72 8.86 5.55
CA MET A 17 0.81 7.71 5.55
C MET A 17 1.37 6.61 6.45
N PRO A 18 0.74 6.28 7.60
CA PRO A 18 1.04 5.04 8.28
C PRO A 18 0.60 3.84 7.41
N TYR A 19 1.47 2.84 7.25
CA TYR A 19 1.20 1.66 6.44
C TYR A 19 1.75 0.38 7.08
N MET A 20 1.16 -0.75 6.71
CA MET A 20 1.76 -2.07 6.88
C MET A 20 2.40 -2.49 5.56
N LEU A 21 3.58 -3.12 5.63
CA LEU A 21 4.30 -3.63 4.46
C LEU A 21 4.78 -5.05 4.71
N TRP A 22 4.56 -5.93 3.73
CA TRP A 22 5.11 -7.28 3.74
C TRP A 22 5.50 -7.73 2.34
N ILE A 23 6.32 -8.79 2.28
CA ILE A 23 6.90 -9.31 1.05
C ILE A 23 6.46 -10.76 0.91
N HIS A 24 5.90 -11.10 -0.24
CA HIS A 24 5.73 -12.49 -0.63
C HIS A 24 6.83 -12.83 -1.63
N GLN A 25 7.63 -13.82 -1.27
CA GLN A 25 8.64 -14.42 -2.12
C GLN A 25 8.37 -15.92 -2.21
N ARG A 26 9.05 -16.62 -3.11
CA ARG A 26 9.01 -18.08 -3.14
C ARG A 26 9.46 -18.67 -1.79
N PRO A 27 8.97 -19.86 -1.41
CA PRO A 27 9.52 -20.61 -0.29
C PRO A 27 11.04 -20.85 -0.43
N THR A 28 11.72 -20.95 0.71
CA THR A 28 13.18 -21.14 0.81
C THR A 28 13.56 -22.61 1.08
N ASP A 29 12.69 -23.55 0.68
CA ASP A 29 12.79 -24.98 0.96
C ASP A 29 13.58 -25.77 -0.10
N GLY A 30 14.06 -25.11 -1.15
CA GLY A 30 14.81 -25.73 -2.24
C GLY A 30 13.96 -26.41 -3.30
N GLY A 31 12.62 -26.29 -3.23
CA GLY A 31 11.73 -26.72 -4.31
C GLY A 31 11.74 -25.78 -5.52
N ASP A 32 11.27 -26.29 -6.65
CA ASP A 32 11.01 -25.50 -7.85
C ASP A 32 9.63 -24.85 -7.77
N TRP A 33 9.61 -23.52 -7.79
CA TRP A 33 8.42 -22.69 -7.64
C TRP A 33 8.25 -21.76 -8.85
N GLU A 34 8.07 -22.34 -10.04
CA GLU A 34 8.10 -21.63 -11.34
C GLU A 34 7.06 -20.51 -11.47
N ASP A 35 5.93 -20.60 -10.76
CA ASP A 35 4.87 -19.59 -10.77
C ASP A 35 5.04 -18.49 -9.71
N SER A 36 5.99 -18.65 -8.78
CA SER A 36 6.23 -17.67 -7.73
C SER A 36 6.91 -16.42 -8.27
N ARG A 37 6.41 -15.25 -7.88
CA ARG A 37 7.01 -13.94 -8.21
C ARG A 37 7.11 -13.11 -6.93
N VAL A 38 8.28 -12.53 -6.70
CA VAL A 38 8.46 -11.61 -5.57
C VAL A 38 7.57 -10.40 -5.76
N HIS A 39 6.84 -10.03 -4.72
CA HIS A 39 6.02 -8.83 -4.72
C HIS A 39 5.87 -8.27 -3.30
N PHE A 40 5.60 -6.98 -3.26
CA PHE A 40 5.43 -6.20 -2.04
C PHE A 40 3.96 -5.82 -1.91
N HIS A 41 3.41 -5.98 -0.71
CA HIS A 41 2.11 -5.46 -0.35
C HIS A 41 2.31 -4.22 0.52
N ILE A 42 1.61 -3.14 0.20
CA ILE A 42 1.60 -1.90 0.97
C ILE A 42 0.15 -1.61 1.29
N THR A 43 -0.21 -1.66 2.57
CA THR A 43 -1.58 -1.44 3.03
C THR A 43 -1.65 -0.13 3.81
N PRO A 44 -2.13 0.97 3.19
CA PRO A 44 -2.28 2.25 3.88
C PRO A 44 -3.35 2.16 4.97
N LEU A 45 -3.11 2.84 6.09
CA LEU A 45 -4.00 2.81 7.25
C LEU A 45 -4.95 4.01 7.32
N LEU A 46 -4.81 5.03 6.48
CA LEU A 46 -5.76 6.14 6.42
C LEU A 46 -6.80 5.92 5.32
N ARG A 47 -8.05 6.33 5.56
CA ARG A 47 -9.13 6.33 4.55
C ARG A 47 -9.54 7.72 4.09
N SER A 48 -9.12 8.74 4.82
CA SER A 48 -9.27 10.17 4.54
C SER A 48 -8.30 10.94 5.44
N PRO A 49 -8.11 12.27 5.24
CA PRO A 49 -7.23 13.05 6.08
C PRO A 49 -7.49 12.87 7.58
N GLY A 50 -6.45 12.55 8.34
CA GLY A 50 -6.48 12.33 9.79
C GLY A 50 -7.34 11.15 10.27
N THR A 51 -7.85 10.29 9.36
CA THR A 51 -8.84 9.26 9.71
C THR A 51 -8.32 7.86 9.42
N GLN A 52 -8.08 7.10 10.49
CA GLN A 52 -7.63 5.72 10.39
C GLN A 52 -8.76 4.76 9.94
N ARG A 53 -8.38 3.77 9.15
CA ARG A 53 -9.15 2.58 8.81
C ARG A 53 -8.83 1.49 9.83
N TYR A 54 -9.87 0.84 10.33
CA TYR A 54 -9.76 -0.31 11.21
C TYR A 54 -10.29 -1.56 10.52
N VAL A 55 -9.61 -2.68 10.71
CA VAL A 55 -10.13 -4.03 10.43
C VAL A 55 -10.85 -4.45 11.72
N ALA A 56 -12.18 -4.49 11.69
CA ALA A 56 -12.99 -4.57 12.90
C ALA A 56 -13.91 -5.80 12.88
N ALA A 57 -15.00 -5.76 13.67
CA ALA A 57 -15.88 -6.91 13.86
C ALA A 57 -16.46 -7.48 12.56
N ALA A 58 -16.75 -6.64 11.57
CA ALA A 58 -17.24 -7.11 10.27
C ALA A 58 -16.18 -7.98 9.58
N GLU A 59 -14.96 -7.46 9.39
CA GLU A 59 -13.89 -8.21 8.73
C GLU A 59 -13.41 -9.41 9.56
N LEU A 60 -13.18 -9.22 10.85
CA LEU A 60 -12.65 -10.27 11.74
C LEU A 60 -13.69 -11.36 12.02
N GLY A 61 -14.96 -10.98 12.19
CA GLY A 61 -16.03 -11.90 12.56
C GLY A 61 -16.65 -12.64 11.40
N SER A 62 -16.69 -12.03 10.21
CA SER A 62 -17.30 -12.64 9.02
C SER A 62 -16.30 -13.16 7.98
N GLY A 63 -15.03 -12.71 8.04
CA GLY A 63 -14.03 -12.94 7.00
C GLY A 63 -14.25 -12.12 5.73
N ILE A 64 -15.27 -11.27 5.67
CA ILE A 64 -15.57 -10.42 4.51
C ILE A 64 -14.80 -9.12 4.62
N THR A 65 -14.00 -8.80 3.62
CA THR A 65 -13.31 -7.50 3.52
C THR A 65 -14.04 -6.58 2.56
N PHE A 66 -14.21 -5.30 2.92
CA PHE A 66 -14.80 -4.29 2.04
C PHE A 66 -13.91 -3.05 1.93
N ASN A 67 -13.90 -2.44 0.75
CA ASN A 67 -13.27 -1.15 0.50
C ASN A 67 -14.27 -0.25 -0.22
N PRO A 68 -14.62 0.94 0.32
CA PRO A 68 -15.57 1.84 -0.32
C PRO A 68 -15.02 2.49 -1.59
N VAL A 69 -13.71 2.42 -1.85
CA VAL A 69 -13.07 3.00 -3.03
C VAL A 69 -12.79 1.89 -4.05
N GLN A 70 -13.19 2.13 -5.31
CA GLN A 70 -12.88 1.20 -6.38
C GLN A 70 -11.37 1.19 -6.68
N PRO A 71 -10.76 0.03 -6.96
CA PRO A 71 -9.31 -0.05 -7.21
C PRO A 71 -8.83 0.87 -8.34
N ALA A 72 -9.60 1.00 -9.42
CA ALA A 72 -9.25 1.87 -10.55
C ALA A 72 -9.20 3.36 -10.15
N GLU A 73 -10.14 3.78 -9.30
CA GLU A 73 -10.21 5.15 -8.78
C GLU A 73 -9.06 5.42 -7.80
N ALA A 74 -8.81 4.51 -6.85
CA ALA A 74 -7.68 4.61 -5.94
C ALA A 74 -6.34 4.71 -6.69
N ALA A 75 -6.16 3.89 -7.74
CA ALA A 75 -4.96 3.94 -8.56
C ALA A 75 -4.85 5.25 -9.36
N ALA A 76 -5.96 5.83 -9.82
CA ALA A 76 -5.96 7.13 -10.48
C ALA A 76 -5.57 8.27 -9.52
N GLN A 77 -6.08 8.25 -8.29
CA GLN A 77 -5.73 9.21 -7.24
C GLN A 77 -4.22 9.17 -6.93
N LEU A 78 -3.64 7.97 -6.76
CA LEU A 78 -2.19 7.81 -6.52
C LEU A 78 -1.32 8.28 -7.69
N ARG A 79 -1.77 8.05 -8.93
CA ARG A 79 -1.06 8.54 -10.13
C ARG A 79 -1.13 10.06 -10.25
N ALA A 80 -2.17 10.70 -9.74
CA ALA A 80 -2.31 12.15 -9.74
C ALA A 80 -1.38 12.85 -8.72
N CYS A 81 -0.88 12.14 -7.71
CA CYS A 81 0.17 12.65 -6.82
C CYS A 81 1.48 12.88 -7.59
N LYS A 82 2.34 13.77 -7.09
CA LYS A 82 3.62 14.07 -7.75
C LYS A 82 4.59 12.90 -7.63
N GLY A 83 4.59 12.22 -6.48
CA GLY A 83 5.58 11.20 -6.13
C GLY A 83 6.92 11.80 -5.74
N LEU A 84 8.01 11.06 -5.90
CA LEU A 84 9.35 11.56 -5.59
C LEU A 84 9.70 12.77 -6.48
N SER A 85 10.17 13.87 -5.89
CA SER A 85 10.85 14.93 -6.64
C SER A 85 12.31 14.56 -6.88
N GLU A 86 12.86 14.88 -8.05
CA GLU A 86 14.28 14.62 -8.40
C GLU A 86 15.30 15.49 -7.64
N THR A 87 14.88 16.27 -6.64
CA THR A 87 15.80 17.09 -5.83
C THR A 87 16.45 16.25 -4.73
N GLU A 88 17.78 16.29 -4.72
CA GLU A 88 18.78 15.50 -3.99
C GLU A 88 18.52 15.12 -2.50
N PRO A 89 19.19 14.05 -2.02
CA PRO A 89 18.99 13.49 -0.69
C PRO A 89 19.61 14.39 0.37
N SER A 90 18.79 15.05 1.19
CA SER A 90 19.25 15.55 2.49
C SER A 90 19.16 14.42 3.52
N ARG A 91 20.32 13.84 3.85
CA ARG A 91 20.54 13.21 5.15
C ARG A 91 21.44 14.11 5.98
#